data_AF-A0A847J8A3-F1
#
_entry.id   AF-A0A847J8A3-F1
#
_cell.length_a   1.000
_cell.length_b   1.000
_cell.length_c   1.000
_cell.angle_alpha   90.00
_cell.angle_beta   90.00
_cell.angle_gamma   90.00
#
_symmetry.space_group_name_H-M   'P 1'
#
loop_
_entity.id
_entity.type
_entity.pdbx_description
1 polymer ?
#
loop_
_entity_poly.entity_id
_entity_poly.type
_entity_poly.pdbx_seq_one_letter_code
_entity_poly.pdbx_strand_id
1 'polypeptide(L)' 'MSKVPGFSRRGGVRQFRVRLPDKYRKTIGKGEIVKSLGDVSLAEATRLARIERMEADRLFAEAEACL' A
#
# COMPACT_ATOMS: atom_id res chain seq x y z
N MET A 1 5.76 -7.53 15.24
CA MET A 1 5.00 -7.13 14.04
C MET A 1 5.58 -5.82 13.53
N SER A 2 5.89 -5.69 12.24
CA SER A 2 6.44 -4.45 11.67
C SER A 2 5.43 -3.30 11.80
N LYS A 3 5.90 -2.13 12.23
CA LYS A 3 5.06 -0.93 12.50
C LYS A 3 4.56 -0.21 11.23
N VAL A 4 4.74 -0.78 10.03
CA VAL A 4 4.37 -0.11 8.78
C VAL A 4 2.88 -0.29 8.52
N PRO A 5 2.07 0.80 8.47
CA PRO A 5 0.64 0.70 8.20
C PRO A 5 0.37 0.08 6.83
N GLY A 6 -0.56 -0.86 6.78
CA GLY A 6 -0.88 -1.61 5.56
C GLY A 6 0.03 -2.81 5.28
N PHE A 7 1.11 -3.00 6.04
CA PHE A 7 1.87 -4.24 5.95
C PHE A 7 1.12 -5.38 6.62
N SER A 8 0.97 -6.49 5.89
CA SER A 8 0.35 -7.71 6.41
C SER A 8 1.02 -8.96 5.83
N ARG A 9 0.73 -10.12 6.43
CA ARG A 9 1.16 -11.43 5.91
C ARG A 9 -0.08 -12.28 5.66
N ARG A 10 -0.23 -12.85 4.46
CA ARG A 10 -1.34 -13.73 4.09
C ARG A 10 -0.81 -14.92 3.30
N GLY A 11 -1.16 -16.14 3.72
CA GLY A 11 -0.74 -17.36 3.02
C GLY A 11 0.77 -17.53 2.91
N GLY A 12 1.52 -17.13 3.93
CA GLY A 12 2.99 -17.16 3.92
C GLY A 12 3.64 -15.93 3.26
N VAL A 13 2.95 -15.30 2.31
CA VAL A 13 3.43 -14.14 1.55
C VAL A 13 3.24 -12.84 2.33
N ARG A 14 4.22 -11.94 2.23
CA ARG A 14 4.12 -10.58 2.79
C ARG A 14 3.53 -9.65 1.74
N GLN A 15 2.63 -8.78 2.16
CA GLN A 15 1.91 -7.89 1.26
C GLN A 15 1.73 -6.51 1.89
N PHE A 16 1.63 -5.50 1.03
CA PHE A 16 1.20 -4.16 1.38
C PHE A 16 -0.24 -3.97 0.89
N ARG A 17 -1.14 -3.62 1.80
CA ARG A 17 -2.57 -3.41 1.54
C ARG A 17 -3.05 -2.12 2.20
N VAL A 18 -3.53 -1.18 1.41
CA VAL A 18 -4.13 0.07 1.88
C VAL A 18 -5.49 0.26 1.23
N ARG A 19 -6.49 0.54 2.05
CA ARG A 19 -7.83 0.86 1.57
C ARG A 19 -7.88 2.31 1.11
N LEU A 20 -8.40 2.53 -0.09
CA LEU A 20 -8.67 3.87 -0.60
C LEU A 20 -10.02 4.38 -0.06
N PRO A 21 -10.07 5.61 0.46
CA PRO A 21 -11.33 6.31 0.69
C PRO A 21 -12.17 6.44 -0.58
N ASP A 22 -13.50 6.37 -0.45
CA ASP A 22 -14.43 6.40 -1.59
C ASP A 22 -14.30 7.68 -2.44
N LYS A 23 -13.86 8.81 -1.85
CA LYS A 23 -13.59 10.06 -2.58
C LYS A 23 -12.60 9.88 -3.72
N TYR A 24 -11.58 9.04 -3.55
CA TYR A 24 -10.57 8.78 -4.58
C TYR A 24 -10.97 7.67 -5.55
N ARG A 25 -12.05 6.93 -5.26
CA ARG A 25 -12.47 5.79 -6.07
C ARG A 25 -12.91 6.20 -7.47
N LYS A 26 -13.46 7.42 -7.61
CA LYS A 26 -13.83 8.01 -8.90
C LYS A 26 -12.60 8.39 -9.74
N THR A 27 -11.52 8.84 -9.10
CA THR A 27 -10.29 9.30 -9.77
C THR A 27 -9.33 8.16 -10.07
N ILE A 28 -9.10 7.26 -9.11
CA ILE A 28 -8.12 6.16 -9.19
C ILE A 28 -8.76 4.87 -9.75
N GLY A 29 -10.09 4.73 -9.69
CA GLY A 29 -10.82 3.55 -10.18
C GLY A 29 -10.65 2.29 -9.33
N LYS A 30 -9.89 2.34 -8.24
CA LYS A 30 -9.63 1.22 -7.32
C LYS A 30 -10.16 1.54 -5.92
N GLY A 31 -10.62 0.52 -5.20
CA GLY A 31 -11.01 0.63 -3.79
C GLY A 31 -9.90 0.29 -2.80
N GLU A 32 -8.87 -0.44 -3.26
CA GLU A 32 -7.72 -0.83 -2.44
C GLU A 32 -6.46 -0.93 -3.31
N ILE A 33 -5.32 -0.59 -2.72
CA ILE A 33 -3.99 -0.87 -3.26
C ILE A 33 -3.51 -2.14 -2.57
N VAL A 34 -3.25 -3.19 -3.35
CA VAL A 34 -2.69 -4.45 -2.86
C VAL A 34 -1.44 -4.77 -3.67
N LYS A 35 -0.29 -4.90 -3.02
CA LYS A 35 0.96 -5.37 -3.63
C LYS A 35 1.56 -6.52 -2.83
N SER A 36 2.01 -7.55 -3.55
CA SER A 36 2.84 -8.61 -2.96
C SER A 36 4.27 -8.10 -2.82
N LEU A 37 4.88 -8.31 -1.65
CA LEU A 37 6.27 -7.98 -1.38
C LEU A 37 7.20 -9.21 -1.54
N GLY A 38 6.62 -10.34 -1.98
CA GLY A 38 7.34 -11.59 -2.18
C GLY A 38 7.73 -12.32 -0.90
N ASP A 39 8.54 -13.37 -1.09
CA ASP A 39 9.13 -14.17 -0.02
C ASP A 39 10.56 -13.68 0.29
N VAL A 40 10.65 -12.47 0.84
CA VAL A 40 11.93 -11.83 1.21
C VAL A 40 12.18 -11.99 2.71
N SER A 41 13.14 -11.27 3.31
CA SER A 41 13.26 -11.21 4.78
C SER A 41 12.23 -10.23 5.39
N LEU A 42 12.01 -10.28 6.71
CA LEU A 42 11.10 -9.30 7.35
C LEU A 42 11.63 -7.87 7.22
N ALA A 43 12.96 -7.70 7.33
CA ALA A 43 13.60 -6.40 7.18
C ALA A 43 13.40 -5.84 5.77
N GLU A 44 13.61 -6.68 4.75
CA GLU A 44 13.43 -6.28 3.36
C GLU A 44 11.97 -5.99 3.03
N ALA A 45 11.05 -6.85 3.47
CA ALA A 45 9.63 -6.59 3.29
C ALA A 45 9.17 -5.30 3.99
N THR A 46 9.76 -4.98 5.15
CA THR A 46 9.48 -3.71 5.84
C THR A 46 9.99 -2.51 5.03
N ARG A 47 11.17 -2.64 4.41
CA ARG A 47 11.73 -1.61 3.51
C ARG A 47 10.84 -1.41 2.29
N LEU A 48 10.46 -2.48 1.60
CA LEU A 48 9.57 -2.44 0.44
C LEU A 48 8.22 -1.83 0.81
N ALA A 49 7.62 -2.23 1.94
CA ALA A 49 6.36 -1.67 2.40
C ALA A 49 6.41 -0.16 2.66
N ARG A 50 7.56 0.39 3.09
CA ARG A 50 7.73 1.84 3.24
C ARG A 50 7.78 2.56 1.89
N ILE A 51 8.45 1.98 0.90
CA ILE A 51 8.50 2.53 -0.46
C ILE A 51 7.09 2.54 -1.06
N GLU A 52 6.40 1.41 -0.99
CA GLU A 52 5.02 1.26 -1.44
C GLU A 52 4.06 2.23 -0.74
N ARG A 53 4.33 2.51 0.54
CA ARG A 53 3.57 3.53 1.28
C ARG A 53 3.78 4.92 0.71
N MET A 54 5.03 5.31 0.43
CA MET A 54 5.31 6.61 -0.18
C MET A 54 4.68 6.76 -1.57
N GLU A 55 4.67 5.69 -2.37
CA GLU A 55 3.98 5.68 -3.66
C GLU A 55 2.47 5.85 -3.49
N ALA A 56 1.86 5.13 -2.55
CA ALA A 56 0.43 5.26 -2.25
C ALA A 56 0.07 6.67 -1.77
N ASP A 57 0.89 7.26 -0.89
CA ASP A 57 0.66 8.62 -0.39
C ASP A 57 0.81 9.65 -1.52
N ARG A 58 1.72 9.46 -2.49
CA ARG A 58 1.80 10.30 -3.71
C ARG A 58 0.55 10.17 -4.57
N LEU A 59 0.07 8.95 -4.81
CA LEU A 59 -1.17 8.72 -5.55
C LEU A 59 -2.38 9.38 -4.88
N PHE A 60 -2.43 9.38 -3.54
CA PHE A 60 -3.48 10.09 -2.80
C PHE A 60 -3.38 11.60 -2.94
N ALA A 61 -2.17 12.16 -2.89
CA ALA A 61 -1.96 13.59 -3.08
C ALA A 61 -2.32 14.04 -4.50
N GLU A 62 -1.96 13.27 -5.53
CA GLU A 62 -2.35 13.54 -6.91
C GLU A 62 -3.88 13.45 -7.10
N ALA A 63 -4.52 12.42 -6.55
CA ALA A 63 -5.97 12.28 -6.62
C ALA A 63 -6.70 13.36 -5.83
N GLU A 64 -6.11 13.88 -4.75
CA GLU A 64 -6.64 15.02 -3.99
C GLU A 64 -6.51 16.33 -4.76
N ALA A 65 -5.47 16.51 -5.56
CA ALA A 65 -5.33 17.68 -6.44
C ALA A 65 -6.29 17.65 -7.65
N CYS A 66 -6.81 16.48 -8.02
CA CYS A 66 -7.79 16.30 -9.10
C CYS A 66 -9.26 16.23 -8.61
N LEU A 67 -9.50 16.35 -7.30
CA LEU A 67 -10.83 16.40 -6.68
C LEU A 67 -11.34 17.84 -6.60
#